data_AF-A0A841HW53-F1
#
_entry.id   AF-A0A841HW53-F1
#
_cell.length_a   1.000
_cell.length_b   1.000
_cell.length_c   1.000
_cell.angle_alpha   90.00
_cell.angle_beta   90.00
_cell.angle_gamma   90.00
#
_symmetry.space_group_name_H-M   'P 1'
#
loop_
_entity.id
_entity.type
_entity.pdbx_description
1 polymer ?
#
loop_
_entity_poly.entity_id
_entity_poly.type
_entity_poly.pdbx_seq_one_letter_code
_entity_poly.pdbx_strand_id
1 'polypeptide(L)'
;MSWRSHPHAPKSGERLCRVEAIPNGNGLEVLRGEGGGALRILLTHSDGGVRAYVNECPHFSLPLNSTPGEFLLTNDGHIMCAYHCALFRLHDGFCVEGPAKDRSLQAIPVTVVDGEVRVAANG
;
A
#
# COMPACT_ATOMS: atom_id res chain seq x y z
N MET A 1 -1.00 14.78 -4.37
CA MET A 1 -0.18 14.67 -5.61
C MET A 1 -0.30 13.26 -6.15
N SER A 2 -0.15 13.04 -7.45
CA SER A 2 -0.17 11.67 -8.00
C SER A 2 1.12 10.95 -7.61
N TRP A 3 1.04 9.70 -7.16
CA TRP A 3 2.24 8.90 -6.90
C TRP A 3 3.13 8.76 -8.14
N ARG A 4 2.55 8.86 -9.35
CA ARG A 4 3.28 8.80 -10.62
C ARG A 4 4.25 9.96 -10.83
N SER A 5 4.00 11.12 -10.20
CA SER A 5 4.91 12.27 -10.27
C SER A 5 5.98 12.25 -9.17
N HIS A 6 5.99 11.23 -8.32
CA HIS A 6 7.00 11.10 -7.29
C HIS A 6 8.37 10.77 -7.92
N PRO A 7 9.50 11.40 -7.50
CA PRO A 7 10.82 11.15 -8.07
C PRO A 7 11.25 9.68 -8.04
N HIS A 8 10.74 8.93 -7.06
CA HIS A 8 11.00 7.50 -6.87
C HIS A 8 9.80 6.60 -7.25
N ALA A 9 8.89 7.09 -8.09
CA ALA A 9 7.78 6.29 -8.58
C ALA A 9 8.28 5.02 -9.32
N PRO A 10 7.67 3.84 -9.09
CA PRO A 10 7.97 2.67 -9.89
C PRO A 10 7.57 2.88 -11.35
N LYS A 11 8.39 2.34 -12.26
CA LYS A 11 8.06 2.26 -13.68
C LYS A 11 7.11 1.09 -13.95
N SER A 12 6.33 1.19 -15.02
CA SER A 12 5.56 0.07 -15.55
C SER A 12 6.45 -1.17 -15.75
N GLY A 13 5.97 -2.34 -15.32
CA GLY A 13 6.68 -3.62 -15.40
C GLY A 13 7.79 -3.82 -14.36
N GLU A 14 8.12 -2.78 -13.59
CA GLU A 14 9.14 -2.86 -12.54
C GLU A 14 8.68 -3.82 -11.43
N ARG A 15 9.59 -4.71 -11.04
CA ARG A 15 9.39 -5.67 -9.96
C ARG A 15 9.43 -4.96 -8.61
N LEU A 16 8.41 -5.20 -7.78
CA LEU A 16 8.34 -4.73 -6.40
C LEU A 16 8.88 -5.78 -5.43
N CYS A 17 8.35 -7.01 -5.51
CA CYS A 17 8.76 -8.12 -4.64
C CYS A 17 8.34 -9.46 -5.24
N ARG A 18 8.68 -10.55 -4.56
CA ARG A 18 8.03 -11.85 -4.76
C ARG A 18 6.72 -11.91 -3.97
N VAL A 19 5.73 -12.67 -4.45
CA VAL A 19 4.46 -12.87 -3.73
C VAL A 19 4.71 -13.50 -2.36
N GLU A 20 5.63 -14.45 -2.25
CA GLU A 20 5.91 -15.16 -0.99
C GLU A 20 6.62 -14.28 0.05
N ALA A 21 7.10 -13.10 -0.35
CA ALA A 21 7.65 -12.12 0.58
C ALA A 21 6.57 -11.31 1.30
N ILE A 22 5.31 -11.34 0.83
CA ILE A 22 4.20 -10.64 1.47
C ILE A 22 3.63 -11.54 2.57
N PRO A 23 3.73 -11.17 3.86
CA PRO A 23 3.25 -12.02 4.93
C PRO A 23 1.72 -12.13 4.90
N ASN A 24 1.21 -13.34 5.17
CA ASN A 24 -0.22 -13.52 5.37
C ASN A 24 -0.67 -12.77 6.62
N GLY A 25 -1.75 -12.00 6.53
CA GLY A 25 -2.31 -11.24 7.66
C GLY A 25 -1.52 -9.99 8.06
N ASN A 26 -0.49 -9.60 7.30
CA ASN A 26 0.22 -8.33 7.47
C ASN A 26 0.50 -7.70 6.08
N GLY A 27 1.12 -6.52 6.05
CA GLY A 27 1.63 -5.88 4.85
C GLY A 27 3.15 -6.05 4.69
N LEU A 28 3.62 -5.94 3.45
CA LEU A 28 5.03 -5.72 3.13
C LEU A 28 5.21 -4.26 2.73
N GLU A 29 6.19 -3.58 3.33
CA GLU A 29 6.60 -2.25 2.89
C GLU A 29 7.79 -2.35 1.92
N VAL A 30 7.65 -1.72 0.75
CA VAL A 30 8.75 -1.51 -0.20
C VAL A 30 9.09 -0.01 -0.21
N LEU A 31 10.33 0.31 0.14
CA LEU A 31 10.87 1.67 0.10
C LEU A 31 11.54 1.95 -1.25
N ARG A 32 11.32 3.15 -1.77
CA ARG A 32 11.92 3.63 -3.02
C ARG A 32 12.55 5.00 -2.79
N GLY A 33 13.87 5.06 -2.89
CA GLY A 33 14.65 6.20 -2.43
C GLY A 33 15.01 6.09 -0.95
N GLU A 34 15.63 7.14 -0.41
CA GLU A 34 16.17 7.16 0.95
C GLU A 34 15.62 8.32 1.77
N GLY A 35 15.64 8.17 3.10
CA GLY A 35 15.28 9.23 4.04
C GLY A 35 13.84 9.72 3.93
N GLY A 36 13.62 10.99 4.25
CA GLY A 36 12.30 11.63 4.26
C GLY A 36 11.64 11.76 2.87
N GLY A 37 12.41 11.62 1.79
CA GLY A 37 11.91 11.68 0.42
C GLY A 37 11.54 10.33 -0.20
N ALA A 38 11.67 9.23 0.54
CA ALA A 38 11.37 7.90 0.02
C ALA A 38 9.86 7.72 -0.24
N LEU A 39 9.51 7.13 -1.38
CA LEU A 39 8.17 6.61 -1.61
C LEU A 39 8.02 5.28 -0.88
N ARG A 40 6.97 5.20 -0.05
CA ARG A 40 6.62 3.99 0.70
C ARG A 40 5.45 3.29 0.02
N ILE A 41 5.63 2.02 -0.31
CA ILE A 41 4.61 1.20 -0.97
C ILE A 41 4.20 0.08 -0.02
N LEU A 42 2.93 0.05 0.36
CA LEU A 42 2.33 -1.06 1.08
C LEU A 42 1.85 -2.09 0.07
N LEU A 43 2.26 -3.35 0.24
CA LEU A 43 1.69 -4.50 -0.45
C LEU A 43 0.95 -5.40 0.54
N THR A 44 -0.22 -5.90 0.14
CA THR A 44 -0.99 -6.89 0.89
C THR A 44 -1.37 -8.05 -0.02
N HIS A 45 -1.52 -9.24 0.58
CA HIS A 45 -1.87 -10.46 -0.14
C HIS A 45 -3.00 -11.18 0.61
N SER A 46 -4.07 -11.46 -0.11
CA SER A 46 -5.28 -12.13 0.39
C SER A 46 -5.88 -12.98 -0.73
N ASP A 47 -7.02 -13.62 -0.47
CA ASP A 47 -7.77 -14.38 -1.47
C ASP A 47 -8.15 -13.53 -2.70
N GLY A 48 -8.31 -12.21 -2.54
CA GLY A 48 -8.54 -11.26 -3.63
C GLY A 48 -7.31 -10.92 -4.48
N GLY A 49 -6.18 -11.59 -4.22
CA GLY A 49 -4.87 -11.38 -4.84
C GLY A 49 -4.04 -10.29 -4.15
N VAL A 50 -2.99 -9.87 -4.84
CA VAL A 50 -2.09 -8.81 -4.35
C VAL A 50 -2.70 -7.44 -4.60
N ARG A 51 -2.59 -6.54 -3.63
CA ARG A 51 -2.92 -5.12 -3.75
C ARG A 51 -1.72 -4.28 -3.31
N ALA A 52 -1.55 -3.13 -3.96
CA ALA A 52 -0.51 -2.17 -3.60
C ALA A 52 -1.05 -0.75 -3.50
N TYR A 53 -0.60 -0.04 -2.47
CA TYR A 53 -0.98 1.33 -2.19
C TYR A 53 0.26 2.15 -1.83
N VAL A 54 0.20 3.46 -2.06
CA VAL A 54 1.11 4.37 -1.35
C VAL A 54 0.81 4.23 0.15
N ASN A 55 1.83 3.95 0.95
CA ASN A 55 1.71 3.91 2.40
C ASN A 55 1.69 5.34 2.96
N GLU A 56 0.59 6.04 2.70
CA GLU A 56 0.33 7.41 3.15
C GLU A 56 -1.17 7.57 3.43
N CYS A 57 -1.51 7.86 4.68
CA CYS A 57 -2.87 8.17 5.10
C CYS A 57 -3.26 9.55 4.54
N PRO A 58 -4.35 9.68 3.77
CA PRO A 58 -4.75 10.96 3.19
C PRO A 58 -5.17 12.00 4.25
N HIS A 59 -5.28 11.62 5.53
CA HIS A 59 -5.58 12.56 6.62
C HIS A 59 -4.47 13.58 6.88
N PHE A 60 -3.27 13.11 7.23
CA PHE A 60 -2.12 13.96 7.57
C PHE A 60 -0.82 13.55 6.86
N SER A 61 -0.93 12.81 5.76
CA SER A 61 0.21 12.31 4.99
C SER A 61 1.26 11.58 5.85
N LEU A 62 0.78 10.88 6.88
CA LEU A 62 1.59 9.98 7.69
C LEU A 62 1.51 8.56 7.12
N PRO A 63 2.55 7.72 7.30
CA PRO A 63 2.44 6.30 7.01
C PRO A 63 1.27 5.65 7.77
N LEU A 64 0.75 4.53 7.25
CA LEU A 64 -0.34 3.80 7.91
C LEU A 64 0.15 3.07 9.17
N ASN A 65 1.44 2.73 9.23
CA ASN A 65 2.12 2.10 10.35
C ASN A 65 2.95 3.12 11.15
N SER A 66 3.00 2.95 12.47
CA SER A 66 3.91 3.71 13.35
C SER A 66 5.29 3.05 13.50
N THR A 67 5.35 1.72 13.32
CA THR A 67 6.56 0.91 13.40
C THR A 67 6.86 0.30 12.02
N PRO A 68 8.10 0.37 11.50
CA PRO A 68 8.45 -0.21 10.21
C PRO A 68 8.05 -1.69 10.09
N GLY A 69 7.29 -2.03 9.05
CA GLY A 69 6.85 -3.40 8.77
C GLY A 69 5.66 -3.93 9.60
N GLU A 70 5.11 -3.15 10.54
CA GLU A 70 3.98 -3.56 11.37
C GLU A 70 2.70 -2.82 10.95
N PHE A 71 1.83 -3.51 10.21
CA PHE A 71 0.54 -2.95 9.80
C PHE A 71 -0.61 -3.55 10.61
N LEU A 72 -1.61 -2.72 10.92
CA LEU A 72 -2.80 -3.13 11.65
C LEU A 72 -3.87 -3.60 10.66
N LEU A 73 -3.76 -4.84 10.21
CA LEU A 73 -4.76 -5.48 9.36
C LEU A 73 -5.82 -6.20 10.20
N THR A 74 -7.08 -6.12 9.77
CA THR A 74 -8.18 -6.86 10.39
C THR A 74 -8.57 -8.06 9.55
N ASN A 75 -9.15 -9.08 10.20
CA ASN A 75 -9.65 -10.29 9.51
C ASN A 75 -10.75 -9.97 8.48
N ASP A 76 -11.48 -8.86 8.66
CA ASP A 76 -12.53 -8.40 7.75
C ASP A 76 -11.98 -7.65 6.53
N GLY A 77 -10.68 -7.73 6.27
CA GLY A 77 -10.06 -7.14 5.08
C GLY A 77 -9.91 -5.62 5.14
N HIS A 78 -9.57 -5.09 6.31
CA HIS A 78 -9.26 -3.66 6.49
C HIS A 78 -7.83 -3.44 6.96
N ILE A 79 -7.32 -2.23 6.77
CA ILE A 79 -6.12 -1.70 7.40
C ILE A 79 -6.46 -0.44 8.18
N MET A 80 -5.97 -0.37 9.42
CA MET A 80 -6.12 0.79 10.28
C MET A 80 -4.85 1.64 10.28
N CYS A 81 -5.00 2.95 10.13
CA CYS A 81 -3.91 3.90 10.37
C CYS A 81 -3.57 3.93 11.86
N ALA A 82 -2.32 3.63 12.22
CA ALA A 82 -1.85 3.52 13.60
C ALA A 82 -1.88 4.83 14.40
N TYR A 83 -2.07 5.98 13.74
CA TYR A 83 -2.02 7.30 14.38
C TYR A 83 -3.39 7.81 14.83
N HIS A 84 -4.38 7.74 13.95
CA HIS A 84 -5.72 8.34 14.19
C HIS A 84 -6.86 7.40 13.81
N CYS A 85 -6.58 6.10 13.69
CA CYS A 85 -7.55 5.02 13.54
C CYS A 85 -8.49 5.15 12.33
N ALA A 86 -8.06 5.83 11.26
CA ALA A 86 -8.76 5.76 9.98
C ALA A 86 -8.71 4.33 9.42
N LEU A 87 -9.86 3.78 9.02
CA LEU A 87 -10.01 2.39 8.61
C LEU A 87 -10.28 2.30 7.11
N PHE A 88 -9.39 1.64 6.38
CA PHE A 88 -9.45 1.51 4.92
C PHE A 88 -9.69 0.06 4.52
N ARG A 89 -10.52 -0.17 3.51
CA ARG A 89 -10.73 -1.50 2.93
C ARG A 89 -9.50 -1.90 2.11
N LEU A 90 -9.01 -3.13 2.28
CA LEU A 90 -7.85 -3.62 1.53
C LEU A 90 -8.14 -3.88 0.05
N HIS A 91 -9.40 -4.05 -0.34
CA HIS A 91 -9.74 -4.40 -1.72
C HIS A 91 -9.61 -3.20 -2.69
N ASP A 92 -9.92 -1.99 -2.22
CA ASP A 92 -9.96 -0.77 -3.03
C ASP A 92 -9.28 0.45 -2.37
N GLY A 93 -8.89 0.36 -1.10
CA GLY A 93 -8.26 1.44 -0.36
C GLY A 93 -9.23 2.50 0.17
N PHE A 94 -10.55 2.31 0.06
CA PHE A 94 -11.53 3.30 0.51
C PHE A 94 -11.66 3.33 2.03
N CYS A 95 -11.65 4.54 2.61
CA CYS A 95 -11.80 4.77 4.03
C CYS A 95 -13.27 4.73 4.45
N VAL A 96 -13.65 3.71 5.21
CA VAL A 96 -15.03 3.52 5.68
C VAL A 96 -15.31 4.19 7.02
N GLU A 97 -14.27 4.40 7.82
CA GLU A 97 -14.39 4.95 9.17
C GLU A 97 -13.19 5.83 9.57
N GLY A 98 -13.42 6.73 10.52
CA GLY A 98 -12.39 7.57 11.12
C GLY A 98 -12.11 8.89 10.35
N PRO A 99 -11.05 9.61 10.71
CA PRO A 99 -10.79 10.97 10.21
C PRO A 99 -10.51 11.09 8.70
N ALA A 100 -10.27 9.96 8.02
CA ALA A 100 -10.10 9.92 6.57
C ALA A 100 -11.34 9.46 5.80
N LYS A 101 -12.50 9.32 6.46
CA LYS A 101 -13.73 8.82 5.85
C LYS A 101 -14.03 9.47 4.50
N ASP A 102 -14.52 8.66 3.57
CA ASP A 102 -14.87 9.02 2.19
C ASP A 102 -13.68 9.40 1.29
N ARG A 103 -12.44 9.21 1.77
CA ARG A 103 -11.20 9.31 0.97
C ARG A 103 -10.61 7.93 0.74
N SER A 104 -9.67 7.81 -0.20
CA SER A 104 -9.02 6.54 -0.53
C SER A 104 -7.50 6.63 -0.46
N LEU A 105 -6.86 5.51 -0.13
CA LEU A 105 -5.43 5.30 -0.36
C LEU A 105 -5.13 5.39 -1.86
N GLN A 106 -3.95 5.88 -2.21
CA GLN A 106 -3.54 5.92 -3.61
C GLN A 106 -3.12 4.54 -4.09
N ALA A 107 -3.93 3.92 -4.94
CA ALA A 107 -3.61 2.61 -5.52
C ALA A 107 -2.43 2.69 -6.51
N ILE A 108 -1.53 1.71 -6.40
CA ILE A 108 -0.48 1.42 -7.38
C ILE A 108 -0.91 0.12 -8.09
N PRO A 109 -1.37 0.18 -9.35
CA PRO A 109 -1.77 -1.02 -10.07
C PRO A 109 -0.63 -2.03 -10.17
N VAL A 110 -0.91 -3.28 -9.87
CA VAL A 110 0.07 -4.37 -9.91
C VAL A 110 -0.49 -5.61 -10.60
N THR A 111 0.41 -6.40 -11.17
CA THR A 111 0.15 -7.71 -11.75
C THR A 111 1.14 -8.72 -11.18
N VAL A 112 0.72 -9.98 -11.06
CA VAL A 112 1.61 -11.09 -10.67
C VAL A 112 2.00 -11.87 -11.92
N VAL A 113 3.30 -12.01 -12.17
CA VAL A 113 3.87 -12.79 -13.28
C VAL A 113 4.98 -13.66 -12.71
N ASP A 114 4.90 -14.98 -12.90
CA ASP A 114 5.88 -15.96 -12.40
C ASP A 114 6.23 -15.82 -10.90
N GLY A 115 5.22 -15.52 -10.08
CA GLY A 115 5.36 -15.31 -8.64
C GLY A 115 5.97 -13.94 -8.26
N GLU A 116 6.18 -13.05 -9.22
CA GLU A 116 6.68 -11.70 -8.98
C GLU A 116 5.56 -10.66 -9.07
N VAL A 117 5.49 -9.81 -8.06
CA VAL A 117 4.63 -8.64 -8.06
C VAL A 117 5.33 -7.53 -8.84
N ARG A 118 4.69 -7.07 -9.91
CA ARG A 118 5.19 -6.03 -10.80
C ARG A 118 4.17 -4.92 -10.93
N VAL A 119 4.64 -3.69 -11.12
CA VAL A 119 3.73 -2.58 -11.45
C VAL A 119 3.09 -2.85 -12.80
N ALA A 120 1.75 -2.80 -12.84
CA ALA A 120 1.01 -3.10 -14.05
C ALA A 120 1.37 -2.10 -15.15
N ALA A 121 1.42 -2.58 -16.39
CA ALA A 121 1.43 -1.67 -17.53
C ALA A 121 0.12 -0.89 -17.54
N ASN A 122 0.21 0.43 -17.71
CA ASN A 122 -1.00 1.20 -17.98
C ASN A 122 -1.56 0.66 -19.31
N GLY A 123 -2.83 0.26 -19.30
CA GLY A 123 -3.61 0.14 -20.53
C GLY A 123 -3.83 1.51 -21.16
#